data_AF-A0A0F7VRH4-F1
#
_entry.id   AF-A0A0F7VRH4-F1
#
_cell.length_a   1.000
_cell.length_b   1.000
_cell.length_c   1.000
_cell.angle_alpha   90.00
_cell.angle_beta   90.00
_cell.angle_gamma   90.00
#
_symmetry.space_group_name_H-M   'P 1'
#
loop_
_entity.id
_entity.type
_entity.pdbx_description
1 polymer ?
#
loop_
_entity_poly.entity_id
_entity_poly.type
_entity_poly.pdbx_seq_one_letter_code
_entity_poly.pdbx_strand_id
1 'polypeptide(L)' 'MTTPRQTQNRAKFWNARVAEATTDQERAGVWYDACRTLARQAERDGKPNLWPALTKALHDFYKNNGG' A
#
# COMPACT_ATOMS: atom_id res chain seq x y z
N MET A 1 17.72 7.45 4.87
CA MET A 1 16.92 8.65 5.17
C MET A 1 16.15 9.07 3.92
N THR A 2 14.84 8.83 3.87
CA THR A 2 13.98 9.36 2.82
C THR A 2 13.68 10.82 3.13
N THR A 3 14.14 11.73 2.28
CA THR A 3 13.84 13.16 2.42
C THR A 3 12.32 13.42 2.32
N PRO A 4 11.76 14.40 3.04
CA PRO A 4 10.32 14.71 3.05
C PRO A 4 9.67 14.85 1.65
N ARG A 5 10.46 15.30 0.66
CA ARG A 5 10.04 15.41 -0.75
C ARG A 5 9.72 14.06 -1.40
N GLN A 6 10.45 12.99 -1.07
CA GLN A 6 10.19 11.65 -1.63
C GLN A 6 8.88 11.07 -1.09
N THR A 7 8.54 11.34 0.17
CA THR A 7 7.27 10.94 0.77
C THR A 7 6.10 11.68 0.14
N GLN A 8 6.22 13.00 -0.07
CA GLN A 8 5.19 13.80 -0.73
C GLN A 8 4.98 13.40 -2.19
N ASN A 9 6.05 13.11 -2.93
CA ASN A 9 5.97 12.67 -4.32
C ASN A 9 5.30 11.30 -4.45
N ARG A 10 5.54 10.39 -3.49
CA ARG A 10 4.86 9.08 -3.45
C ARG A 10 3.36 9.23 -3.19
N ALA A 11 2.96 10.08 -2.24
CA ALA A 11 1.54 10.32 -1.97
C ALA A 11 0.81 10.89 -3.21
N LYS A 12 1.42 11.88 -3.89
CA LYS A 12 0.87 12.44 -5.13
C LYS A 12 0.76 11.39 -6.24
N PHE A 13 1.78 10.55 -6.40
CA PHE A 13 1.80 9.48 -7.40
C PHE A 13 0.66 8.47 -7.18
N TRP A 14 0.48 7.98 -5.96
CA TRP A 14 -0.59 7.03 -5.66
C TRP A 14 -1.97 7.67 -5.76
N ASN A 15 -2.14 8.91 -5.34
CA ASN A 15 -3.41 9.63 -5.49
C ASN A 15 -3.77 9.85 -6.96
N ALA A 16 -2.80 10.16 -7.82
CA ALA A 16 -3.03 10.25 -9.26
C ALA A 16 -3.48 8.90 -9.85
N ARG A 17 -2.80 7.80 -9.48
CA ARG A 17 -3.15 6.44 -9.88
C ARG A 17 -4.56 6.03 -9.44
N VAL A 18 -4.98 6.41 -8.24
CA VAL A 18 -6.35 6.17 -7.74
C VAL A 18 -7.38 7.02 -8.50
N ALA A 19 -7.03 8.25 -8.85
CA ALA A 19 -7.91 9.13 -9.63
C ALA A 19 -8.08 8.67 -11.08
N GLU A 20 -7.05 8.04 -11.67
CA GLU A 20 -7.09 7.42 -13.00
C GLU A 20 -7.89 6.11 -13.02
N ALA A 21 -8.03 5.44 -11.88
CA ALA A 21 -8.77 4.18 -11.78
C ALA A 21 -10.29 4.40 -11.92
N THR A 22 -10.88 3.70 -12.88
CA THR A 22 -12.29 3.84 -13.28
C THR A 22 -13.22 2.92 -12.50
N THR A 23 -12.68 1.84 -11.94
CA THR A 23 -13.42 0.84 -11.16
C THR A 23 -12.86 0.70 -9.75
N ASP A 24 -13.70 0.24 -8.82
CA ASP A 24 -13.24 -0.02 -7.45
C ASP A 24 -12.22 -1.17 -7.37
N GLN A 25 -12.27 -2.12 -8.32
CA GLN A 25 -11.25 -3.16 -8.46
C GLN A 25 -9.88 -2.57 -8.79
N GLU A 26 -9.83 -1.64 -9.75
CA GLU A 26 -8.58 -0.95 -10.11
C GLU A 26 -8.05 -0.13 -8.93
N ARG A 27 -8.92 0.60 -8.21
CA ARG A 27 -8.53 1.37 -7.01
C ARG A 27 -7.96 0.46 -5.93
N ALA A 28 -8.58 -0.69 -5.67
CA ALA A 28 -8.09 -1.67 -4.71
C ALA A 28 -6.70 -2.20 -5.11
N GLY A 29 -6.50 -2.48 -6.41
CA GLY A 29 -5.19 -2.87 -6.95
C GLY A 29 -4.11 -1.81 -6.72
N VAL A 30 -4.41 -0.53 -6.98
CA VAL A 30 -3.48 0.58 -6.75
C VAL A 30 -3.08 0.67 -5.27
N TRP A 31 -4.03 0.57 -4.35
CA TRP A 31 -3.74 0.59 -2.92
C TRP A 31 -2.93 -0.63 -2.46
N TYR A 32 -3.22 -1.81 -3.02
CA TYR A 32 -2.43 -3.00 -2.75
C TYR A 32 -0.97 -2.83 -3.18
N ASP A 33 -0.72 -2.31 -4.39
CA ASP A 33 0.64 -2.05 -4.87
C ASP A 33 1.38 -0.96 -4.07
N ALA A 34 0.65 0.06 -3.61
CA ALA A 34 1.19 1.09 -2.72
C ALA A 34 1.67 0.47 -1.40
N CYS A 35 0.83 -0.35 -0.76
CA CYS A 35 1.17 -1.07 0.47
C CYS A 35 2.34 -2.04 0.28
N ARG A 36 2.36 -2.78 -0.84
CA ARG A 36 3.46 -3.70 -1.19
C ARG A 36 4.79 -2.96 -1.37
N THR A 37 4.76 -1.80 -2.03
CA THR A 37 5.95 -0.95 -2.21
C THR A 37 6.46 -0.42 -0.88
N LEU A 38 5.56 -0.03 0.03
CA LEU A 38 5.90 0.41 1.37
C LEU A 38 6.57 -0.71 2.19
N ALA A 39 6.00 -1.92 2.18
CA ALA A 39 6.54 -3.07 2.89
C ALA A 39 7.94 -3.46 2.38
N ARG A 40 8.15 -3.46 1.06
CA ARG A 40 9.48 -3.69 0.46
C ARG A 40 10.51 -2.65 0.85
N GLN A 41 10.14 -1.37 0.90
CA GLN A 41 11.06 -0.32 1.33
C GLN A 41 11.44 -0.53 2.80
N ALA A 42 10.46 -0.83 3.65
CA ALA A 42 10.71 -1.04 5.06
C ALA A 42 11.59 -2.27 5.33
N GLU A 43 11.40 -3.36 4.60
CA GLU A 43 12.28 -4.53 4.63
C GLU A 43 13.74 -4.16 4.30
N ARG A 44 13.95 -3.37 3.23
CA ARG A 44 15.27 -2.84 2.87
C ARG A 44 15.86 -1.93 3.94
N ASP A 45 15.02 -1.18 4.64
CA ASP A 45 15.41 -0.29 5.73
C ASP A 45 15.57 -1.03 7.09
N GLY A 46 15.49 -2.37 7.10
CA GLY A 46 15.67 -3.21 8.30
C GLY A 46 14.45 -3.28 9.22
N LYS A 47 13.26 -2.93 8.71
CA LYS A 47 11.96 -2.94 9.43
C LYS A 47 10.98 -3.91 8.74
N PRO A 48 11.15 -5.23 8.87
CA PRO A 48 10.33 -6.23 8.18
C PRO A 48 8.90 -6.37 8.75
N ASN A 49 8.58 -5.67 9.84
CA ASN A 49 7.29 -5.76 10.53
C ASN A 49 6.08 -5.27 9.72
N LEU A 50 6.30 -4.60 8.59
CA LEU A 50 5.22 -4.14 7.72
C LEU A 50 4.59 -5.27 6.89
N TRP A 51 5.31 -6.35 6.61
CA TRP A 51 4.72 -7.52 5.93
C TRP A 51 3.64 -8.21 6.78
N PRO A 52 3.89 -8.56 8.06
CA PRO A 52 2.85 -9.07 8.95
C PRO A 52 1.63 -8.13 9.08
N ALA A 53 1.87 -6.82 9.17
CA ALA A 53 0.79 -5.84 9.26
C ALA A 53 -0.09 -5.81 8.00
N LEU A 54 0.53 -5.87 6.82
CA LEU A 54 -0.19 -5.96 5.54
C LEU A 54 -0.99 -7.27 5.44
N THR A 55 -0.37 -8.40 5.79
CA THR A 55 -1.05 -9.71 5.79
C THR A 55 -2.26 -9.70 6.73
N LYS A 56 -2.13 -9.12 7.94
CA LYS A 56 -3.24 -9.00 8.87
C LYS A 56 -4.39 -8.18 8.29
N ALA A 57 -4.11 -7.03 7.68
CA ALA A 57 -5.14 -6.18 7.10
C ALA A 57 -5.93 -6.91 5.99
N LEU A 58 -5.24 -7.66 5.12
CA LEU A 58 -5.87 -8.44 4.05
C LEU A 58 -6.70 -9.61 4.61
N HIS A 59 -6.16 -10.30 5.62
CA HIS A 59 -6.85 -11.39 6.28
C HIS A 59 -8.12 -10.92 7.00
N ASP A 60 -8.04 -9.80 7.73
CA ASP A 60 -9.19 -9.21 8.42
C ASP A 60 -10.26 -8.74 7.41
N PHE A 61 -9.84 -8.15 6.28
CA PHE A 61 -10.77 -7.80 5.19
C PHE A 61 -11.49 -9.04 4.64
N TYR A 62 -10.76 -10.12 4.36
CA TYR A 62 -11.33 -11.37 3.86
C TYR A 62 -12.33 -11.97 4.86
N LYS A 63 -11.93 -12.07 6.14
CA LYS A 63 -12.78 -12.63 7.19
C LYS A 63 -14.07 -11.82 7.36
N ASN A 64 -14.00 -10.49 7.32
CA ASN A 64 -15.16 -9.65 7.54
C ASN A 64 -16.16 -9.62 6.37
N ASN A 65 -15.77 -10.06 5.16
CA ASN A 65 -16.59 -9.93 3.95
C ASN A 65 -16.93 -11.26 3.26
N GLY A 66 -16.40 -12.39 3.74
CA GLY A 66 -16.71 -13.70 3.17
C GLY A 66 -16.18 -14.91 3.93
N GLY A 67 -15.69 -14.71 5.15
CA GLY A 67 -15.23 -15.79 6.04
C GLY A 67 -16.33 -16.28 6.97
#